data_AF-A0A5C8TMR1-F1
#
_entry.id   AF-A0A5C8TMR1-F1
#
_cell.length_a   1.000
_cell.length_b   1.000
_cell.length_c   1.000
_cell.angle_alpha   90.00
_cell.angle_beta   90.00
_cell.angle_gamma   90.00
#
_symmetry.space_group_name_H-M   'P 1'
#
loop_
_entity.id
_entity.type
_entity.pdbx_description
1 polymer ?
#
loop_
_entity_poly.entity_id
_entity_poly.type
_entity_poly.pdbx_seq_one_letter_code
_entity_poly.pdbx_strand_id
1 'polypeptide(L)' 'MAIEAAFLTYATKRIADISQAVEMMEAKTRKVSEVQPGGQEIDMTDQTLAACKAEREALQGIKNELEAGHSV' A
#
# COMPACT_ATOMS: atom_id res chain seq x y z
N MET A 1 12.12 -15.66 12.86
CA MET A 1 12.38 -14.95 14.15
C MET A 1 13.47 -13.84 14.18
N ALA A 2 13.66 -13.05 13.12
CA ALA A 2 14.21 -11.68 13.21
C ALA A 2 13.77 -10.92 11.96
N ILE A 3 13.86 -11.62 10.83
CA ILE A 3 13.26 -11.28 9.55
C ILE A 3 11.73 -11.13 9.69
N GLU A 4 11.05 -12.05 10.38
CA GLU A 4 9.61 -11.94 10.65
C GLU A 4 9.24 -10.68 11.44
N ALA A 5 9.97 -10.37 12.52
CA ALA A 5 9.70 -9.17 13.32
C ALA A 5 9.98 -7.88 12.54
N ALA A 6 11.04 -7.87 11.72
CA ALA A 6 11.33 -6.78 10.79
C ALA A 6 10.24 -6.63 9.74
N PHE A 7 9.73 -7.75 9.19
CA PHE A 7 8.63 -7.76 8.25
C PHE A 7 7.34 -7.24 8.90
N LEU A 8 6.96 -7.69 10.09
CA LEU A 8 5.77 -7.22 10.79
C LEU A 8 5.83 -5.71 11.06
N THR A 9 7.01 -5.21 11.43
CA THR A 9 7.25 -3.76 11.61
C THR A 9 7.09 -3.00 10.29
N TYR A 10 7.69 -3.52 9.21
CA TYR A 10 7.55 -2.94 7.87
C TYR A 10 6.10 -2.96 7.40
N ALA A 11 5.43 -4.12 7.44
CA ALA A 11 4.06 -4.32 6.99
C ALA A 11 3.11 -3.39 7.76
N THR A 12 3.27 -3.26 9.07
CA THR A 12 2.43 -2.35 9.88
C THR A 12 2.57 -0.90 9.43
N LYS A 13 3.80 -0.41 9.25
CA LYS A 13 4.04 0.97 8.77
C LYS A 13 3.51 1.16 7.35
N ARG A 14 3.82 0.23 6.46
CA ARG A 14 3.43 0.30 5.05
C ARG A 14 1.92 0.24 4.86
N ILE A 15 1.21 -0.60 5.62
CA ILE A 15 -0.26 -0.66 5.61
C ILE A 15 -0.87 0.67 6.05
N ALA A 16 -0.30 1.33 7.08
CA ALA A 16 -0.77 2.65 7.52
C ALA A 16 -0.54 3.72 6.44
N ASP A 17 0.65 3.76 5.84
CA ASP A 17 0.99 4.69 4.77
C ASP A 17 0.07 4.51 3.54
N ILE A 18 -0.15 3.27 3.14
CA ILE A 18 -1.05 2.95 2.02
C ILE A 18 -2.49 3.33 2.35
N SER A 19 -2.95 3.05 3.57
CA SER A 19 -4.33 3.39 3.98
C SER A 19 -4.56 4.90 3.94
N GLN A 20 -3.60 5.69 4.41
CA GLN A 20 -3.65 7.15 4.30
C GLN A 20 -3.65 7.60 2.83
N ALA A 21 -2.79 7.02 1.99
CA ALA A 21 -2.74 7.37 0.56
C ALA A 21 -4.07 7.05 -0.15
N VAL A 22 -4.67 5.89 0.13
CA VAL A 22 -5.98 5.49 -0.38
C VAL A 22 -7.06 6.49 0.05
N GLU A 23 -7.11 6.85 1.34
CA GLU A 23 -8.09 7.81 1.85
C GLU A 23 -7.98 9.16 1.14
N MET A 24 -6.76 9.68 0.96
CA MET A 24 -6.53 10.94 0.26
C MET A 24 -6.93 10.88 -1.23
N MET A 25 -6.67 9.75 -1.90
CA MET A 25 -7.05 9.56 -3.30
C MET A 25 -8.57 9.43 -3.45
N GLU A 26 -9.25 8.70 -2.56
CA GLU A 26 -10.72 8.56 -2.55
C GLU A 26 -11.41 9.88 -2.22
N ALA A 27 -10.85 10.66 -1.30
CA ALA A 27 -11.31 12.01 -0.98
C ALA A 27 -10.99 13.04 -2.09
N LYS A 28 -10.32 12.63 -3.17
CA LYS A 28 -9.85 13.49 -4.28
C LYS A 28 -8.94 14.63 -3.82
N THR A 29 -8.32 14.50 -2.65
CA THR A 29 -7.37 15.47 -2.09
C THR A 29 -5.95 15.20 -2.55
N ARG A 30 -5.70 14.03 -3.17
CA ARG A 30 -4.45 13.67 -3.82
C ARG A 30 -4.74 13.10 -5.21
N LYS A 31 -4.06 13.66 -6.23
CA LYS A 31 -3.99 13.09 -7.57
C LYS A 31 -2.60 12.52 -7.82
N VAL A 32 -2.55 11.45 -8.59
CA VAL A 32 -1.29 10.87 -9.05
C VAL A 32 -1.27 11.02 -10.55
N SER A 33 -0.24 11.66 -11.08
CA SER A 33 -0.05 11.84 -12.49
C SER A 33 1.33 11.37 -12.93
N GLU A 34 1.38 10.85 -14.15
CA GLU A 34 2.62 10.47 -14.82
C GLU A 34 2.85 11.36 -16.03
N VAL A 35 4.08 11.84 -16.20
CA VAL A 35 4.48 12.63 -17.37
C VAL A 35 5.10 11.69 -18.39
N GLN A 36 4.42 11.49 -19.52
CA GLN A 36 4.93 10.68 -20.61
C GLN A 36 6.08 11.37 -21.36
N PRO A 37 6.93 10.60 -22.08
CA PRO A 37 7.88 11.16 -23.03
C PRO A 37 7.15 12.05 -24.04
N GLY A 38 7.40 13.36 -23.99
CA GLY A 38 6.64 14.37 -24.75
C GLY A 38 5.89 15.39 -23.90
N GLY A 39 5.91 15.26 -22.57
CA GLY A 39 5.38 16.24 -21.63
C GLY A 39 3.88 16.15 -21.37
N GLN A 40 3.21 15.12 -21.91
CA GLN A 40 1.80 14.87 -21.63
C GLN A 40 1.63 14.29 -20.22
N GLU A 41 0.81 14.94 -19.41
CA GLU A 41 0.42 14.47 -18.09
C GLU A 41 -0.81 13.55 -18.20
N ILE A 42 -0.73 12.36 -17.59
CA ILE A 42 -1.83 11.39 -17.54
C ILE A 42 -2.25 11.20 -16.09
N ASP A 43 -3.56 11.27 -15.84
CA ASP A 43 -4.13 10.96 -14.54
C ASP A 43 -4.07 9.44 -14.30
N MET A 44 -3.27 9.05 -13.31
CA MET A 44 -3.02 7.68 -12.90
C MET A 44 -3.66 7.40 -11.53
N THR A 45 -4.53 8.28 -11.03
CA THR A 45 -5.08 8.20 -9.68
C THR A 45 -5.84 6.90 -9.46
N ASP A 46 -6.72 6.50 -10.39
CA ASP A 46 -7.51 5.27 -10.25
C ASP A 46 -6.65 4.00 -10.33
N GLN A 47 -5.66 3.99 -11.24
CA GLN A 47 -4.72 2.88 -11.35
C GLN A 47 -3.85 2.75 -10.09
N THR A 48 -3.37 3.87 -9.56
CA THR A 48 -2.57 3.91 -8.34
C THR A 48 -3.41 3.51 -7.12
N LEU A 49 -4.66 3.97 -7.04
CA LEU A 49 -5.61 3.59 -6.01
C LEU A 49 -5.85 2.07 -6.00
N ALA A 50 -6.08 1.47 -7.17
CA ALA A 50 -6.25 0.03 -7.31
C ALA A 50 -4.98 -0.74 -6.87
N ALA A 51 -3.80 -0.28 -7.29
CA ALA A 51 -2.52 -0.88 -6.91
C ALA A 51 -2.28 -0.80 -5.39
N CYS A 52 -2.55 0.36 -4.77
CA CYS A 52 -2.46 0.56 -3.34
C CYS A 52 -3.39 -0.39 -2.56
N LYS A 53 -4.65 -0.55 -2.99
CA LYS A 53 -5.58 -1.47 -2.34
C LYS A 53 -5.10 -2.93 -2.40
N ALA A 54 -4.62 -3.36 -3.57
CA ALA A 54 -4.07 -4.71 -3.74
C ALA A 54 -2.81 -4.94 -2.89
N GLU A 55 -1.89 -3.98 -2.84
CA GLU A 55 -0.69 -4.06 -1.99
C GLU A 55 -1.05 -4.15 -0.50
N ARG A 56 -2.02 -3.35 -0.04
CA ARG A 56 -2.50 -3.38 1.35
C ARG A 56 -3.07 -4.75 1.71
N GLU A 57 -3.92 -5.31 0.85
CA GLU A 57 -4.54 -6.63 1.08
C GLU A 57 -3.48 -7.74 1.15
N ALA A 58 -2.50 -7.74 0.23
CA ALA A 58 -1.41 -8.70 0.24
C ALA A 58 -0.56 -8.59 1.52
N LEU A 59 -0.17 -7.38 1.92
CA LEU A 59 0.60 -7.15 3.15
C LEU A 59 -0.18 -7.56 4.41
N GLN A 60 -1.48 -7.26 4.46
CA GLN A 60 -2.34 -7.64 5.57
C GLN A 60 -2.50 -9.16 5.66
N GLY A 61 -2.63 -9.85 4.53
CA GLY A 61 -2.69 -11.32 4.48
C GLY A 61 -1.42 -11.95 5.06
N ILE A 62 -0.25 -11.55 4.56
CA ILE A 62 1.04 -12.08 5.05
C ILE A 62 1.25 -11.73 6.53
N LYS A 63 0.90 -10.51 6.95
CA LYS A 63 0.96 -10.11 8.36
C LYS A 63 0.11 -11.04 9.24
N ASN A 64 -1.14 -11.30 8.86
CA ASN A 64 -2.04 -12.17 9.61
C ASN A 64 -1.53 -13.61 9.68
N GLU A 65 -0.98 -14.15 8.58
CA GLU A 65 -0.40 -15.49 8.56
C GLU A 65 0.78 -15.63 9.52
N LEU A 66 1.66 -14.62 9.55
CA LEU A 66 2.81 -14.58 10.46
C LEU A 66 2.37 -14.44 11.93
N GLU A 67 1.37 -13.61 12.22
CA GLU A 67 0.82 -13.45 13.58
C GLU A 67 0.11 -14.73 14.06
N ALA A 68 -0.62 -15.42 13.17
CA ALA A 68 -1.28 -16.69 13.49
C ALA A 68 -0.25 -17.82 13.74
N GLY A 69 0.85 -17.86 12.99
CA GLY A 69 1.95 -18.80 13.18
C GLY A 69 2.77 -18.59 14.46
N HIS A 70 2.61 -17.45 15.14
CA HIS A 70 3.22 -17.15 16.44
C HIS A 70 2.35 -17.57 17.65
N SER A 71 1.19 -18.20 17.44
CA SER A 71 0.26 -18.63 18.51
C SER A 71 0.58 -20.00 19.14
N VAL A 72 1.84 -20.45 19.18
CA VAL A 72 2.25 -21.73 19.81
C VAL A 72 3.46 -21.58 20.71
#